data_AF-A0A8D8AWR9-F1
#
_entry.id   AF-A0A8D8AWR9-F1
#
_cell.length_a   1.000
_cell.length_b   1.000
_cell.length_c   1.000
_cell.angle_alpha   90.00
_cell.angle_beta   90.00
_cell.angle_gamma   90.00
#
_symmetry.space_group_name_H-M   'P 1'
#
loop_
_entity.id
_entity.type
_entity.pdbx_description
1 polymer ?
#
loop_
_entity_poly.entity_id
_entity_poly.type
_entity_poly.pdbx_seq_one_letter_code
_entity_poly.pdbx_strand_id
1 'polypeptide(L)'
;TTTLEDTSYSTTGGGHSFAQPKKSKGGKIEWPIVILRGDGNVYILCAGIDTDRPKLQGPISILPQVDDNYGLDSCSLVVVPSLPPTIIIAESSGKTHHALLLEEESPAERSLTELDSSLVLYPCEWYLQVLETVELELGLAGVDEARTYSCPIHLKRNLLNESRYFAYHNAGLHAVTMDFTRQLVQFVENDDDLNEKYPLFNSQSRAEYVVCTKALPNSSTNSVLGFALLSSPPGILLQLASGQVVTLDLISDHSKIRDWNVAPGGKSSLATDSTLKKMMKDSFQDRIQTILKSGTTQPILKLDQTAEPTPQESFELLTQATKMLREHYFVKHEKARQEIERRVHVLKLLKQQQLSEIDQLQQEKQQIRDTAERLAENYEDICDKQSALFKRAQEVVRLATLRLPKGSFSENKFADMIEKIGNATRQLERNVDQAKQKITAQQVQVEQKQKAQKERIVALPTKQEDIIKQIIGEMYTQIEGCVTDVKKMSSVLNMT
;
A
#
# COMPACT_ATOMS: atom_id res chain seq x y z
N THR A 1 -56.89 43.77 4.24
CA THR A 1 -56.28 44.16 5.52
C THR A 1 -56.48 43.02 6.48
N THR A 2 -55.51 42.11 6.51
CA THR A 2 -55.47 41.01 7.46
C THR A 2 -54.00 40.64 7.65
N THR A 3 -53.65 40.48 8.91
CA THR A 3 -52.34 40.45 9.52
C THR A 3 -51.66 39.08 9.42
N LEU A 4 -50.33 39.13 9.52
CA LEU A 4 -49.36 38.04 9.51
C LEU A 4 -49.54 37.05 10.66
N GLU A 5 -49.53 35.75 10.33
CA GLU A 5 -48.83 34.66 11.05
C GLU A 5 -48.85 33.38 10.17
N ASP A 6 -47.75 32.62 10.24
CA ASP A 6 -47.46 31.28 9.69
C ASP A 6 -47.54 31.00 8.18
N THR A 7 -46.38 30.75 7.56
CA THR A 7 -46.28 29.71 6.52
C THR A 7 -44.88 29.12 6.42
N SER A 8 -44.79 27.85 6.84
CA SER A 8 -43.71 26.91 6.58
C SER A 8 -43.43 26.76 5.07
N TYR A 9 -42.21 27.03 4.63
CA TYR A 9 -41.77 26.75 3.26
C TYR A 9 -41.41 25.27 3.10
N SER A 10 -42.41 24.47 2.68
CA SER A 10 -42.22 23.23 1.95
C SER A 10 -42.26 23.59 0.46
N THR A 11 -41.10 23.64 -0.19
CA THR A 11 -41.02 23.75 -1.66
C THR A 11 -40.40 22.47 -2.20
N THR A 12 -41.26 21.58 -2.68
CA THR A 12 -40.93 20.57 -3.69
C THR A 12 -40.34 21.29 -4.91
N GLY A 13 -39.05 21.13 -5.18
CA GLY A 13 -38.36 21.80 -6.29
C GLY A 13 -36.97 21.20 -6.52
N GLY A 14 -36.64 20.93 -7.78
CA GLY A 14 -35.47 20.17 -8.23
C GLY A 14 -34.12 20.67 -7.70
N GLY A 15 -33.18 19.73 -7.55
CA GLY A 15 -31.86 19.98 -7.00
C GLY A 15 -31.03 20.94 -7.84
N HIS A 16 -30.49 21.97 -7.20
CA HIS A 16 -29.49 22.86 -7.77
C HIS A 16 -28.10 22.45 -7.26
N SER A 17 -27.12 22.34 -8.15
CA SER A 17 -25.74 22.04 -7.79
C SER A 17 -24.75 22.89 -8.60
N PHE A 18 -23.72 23.40 -7.93
CA PHE A 18 -22.72 24.31 -8.48
C PHE A 18 -21.56 23.54 -9.13
N ALA A 19 -21.17 23.91 -10.35
CA ALA A 19 -19.91 23.50 -10.97
C ALA A 19 -18.80 24.57 -10.72
N GLN A 20 -17.55 24.25 -11.09
CA GLN A 20 -16.40 25.11 -10.80
C GLN A 20 -16.50 26.50 -11.48
N PRO A 21 -16.05 27.58 -10.82
CA PRO A 21 -16.23 28.95 -11.29
C PRO A 21 -15.36 29.26 -12.52
N LYS A 22 -15.94 29.92 -13.54
CA LYS A 22 -15.19 30.48 -14.68
C LYS A 22 -14.99 31.99 -14.50
N LYS A 23 -13.79 32.46 -14.86
CA LYS A 23 -13.53 33.90 -15.03
C LYS A 23 -13.98 34.31 -16.43
N SER A 24 -14.99 35.17 -16.52
CA SER A 24 -15.43 35.74 -17.80
C SER A 24 -14.34 36.64 -18.41
N LYS A 25 -14.40 36.89 -19.73
CA LYS A 25 -13.50 37.81 -20.46
C LYS A 25 -13.50 39.26 -19.92
N GLY A 26 -14.36 39.59 -18.95
CA GLY A 26 -14.43 40.87 -18.24
C GLY A 26 -14.01 40.82 -16.76
N GLY A 27 -13.38 39.75 -16.28
CA GLY A 27 -12.88 39.64 -14.89
C GLY A 27 -13.96 39.36 -13.82
N LYS A 28 -15.24 39.27 -14.22
CA LYS A 28 -16.34 38.87 -13.33
C LYS A 28 -16.41 37.35 -13.20
N ILE A 29 -16.59 36.86 -11.97
CA ILE A 29 -16.73 35.43 -11.64
C ILE A 29 -18.19 35.04 -11.86
N GLU A 30 -18.43 34.09 -12.77
CA GLU A 30 -19.74 33.48 -12.97
C GLU A 30 -19.69 32.01 -12.56
N TRP A 31 -20.75 31.56 -11.89
CA TRP A 31 -20.90 30.19 -11.44
C TRP A 31 -21.88 29.44 -12.36
N PRO A 32 -21.46 28.34 -12.98
CA PRO A 32 -22.36 27.48 -13.72
C PRO A 32 -23.27 26.70 -12.74
N ILE A 33 -24.57 26.96 -12.82
CA ILE A 33 -25.61 26.25 -12.07
C ILE A 33 -26.25 25.24 -13.01
N VAL A 34 -26.11 23.95 -12.69
CA VAL A 34 -26.71 22.87 -13.48
C VAL A 34 -28.16 22.68 -13.04
N ILE A 35 -29.08 22.61 -14.00
CA ILE A 35 -30.52 22.49 -13.77
C ILE A 35 -31.00 21.24 -14.50
N LEU A 36 -31.61 20.30 -13.77
CA LEU A 36 -32.30 19.15 -14.33
C LEU A 36 -33.80 19.43 -14.40
N ARG A 37 -34.40 19.26 -15.57
CA ARG A 37 -35.85 19.26 -15.75
C ARG A 37 -36.35 17.82 -15.69
N GLY A 38 -37.60 17.63 -15.24
CA GLY A 38 -38.18 16.30 -15.01
C GLY A 38 -38.36 15.44 -16.27
N ASP A 39 -38.19 16.02 -17.47
CA ASP A 39 -38.20 15.34 -18.77
C ASP A 39 -36.80 14.80 -19.16
N GLY A 40 -35.80 14.92 -18.28
CA GLY A 40 -34.42 14.49 -18.54
C GLY A 40 -33.53 15.57 -19.17
N ASN A 41 -34.09 16.70 -19.59
CA ASN A 41 -33.31 17.78 -20.17
C ASN A 41 -32.49 18.51 -19.10
N VAL A 42 -31.19 18.69 -19.38
CA VAL A 42 -30.27 19.40 -18.49
C VAL A 42 -29.90 20.76 -19.10
N TYR A 43 -29.88 21.80 -18.28
CA TYR A 43 -29.57 23.18 -18.65
C TYR A 43 -28.46 23.72 -17.75
N ILE A 44 -27.72 24.73 -18.22
CA ILE A 44 -26.71 25.43 -17.44
C ILE A 44 -27.06 26.91 -17.37
N LEU A 45 -27.23 27.42 -16.15
CA LEU A 45 -27.44 28.83 -15.88
C LEU A 45 -26.14 29.43 -15.36
N CYS A 46 -25.51 30.30 -16.14
CA CYS A 46 -24.34 31.05 -15.69
C CYS A 46 -24.80 32.30 -14.94
N ALA A 47 -24.57 32.32 -13.63
CA ALA A 47 -24.95 33.42 -12.75
C ALA A 47 -23.83 33.79 -11.77
N GLY A 48 -23.64 35.09 -11.53
CA GLY A 48 -22.82 35.64 -10.46
C GLY A 48 -23.66 36.54 -9.56
N ILE A 49 -23.08 36.95 -8.42
CA ILE A 49 -23.75 37.85 -7.45
C ILE A 49 -24.14 39.19 -8.12
N ASP A 50 -23.33 39.65 -9.07
CA ASP A 50 -23.53 40.91 -9.80
C ASP A 50 -24.16 40.72 -11.19
N THR A 51 -24.81 39.57 -11.45
CA THR A 51 -25.40 39.25 -12.76
C THR A 51 -26.87 39.60 -12.78
N ASP A 52 -27.22 40.74 -13.40
CA ASP A 52 -28.62 41.19 -13.51
C ASP A 52 -29.51 40.28 -14.36
N ARG A 53 -28.93 39.63 -15.39
CA ARG A 53 -29.63 38.72 -16.30
C ARG A 53 -28.77 37.49 -16.57
N PRO A 54 -28.97 36.39 -15.82
CA PRO A 54 -28.18 35.19 -16.02
C PRO A 54 -28.53 34.52 -17.36
N LYS A 55 -27.53 33.93 -18.01
CA LYS A 55 -27.69 33.29 -19.31
C LYS A 55 -28.05 31.82 -19.11
N LEU A 56 -29.22 31.42 -19.60
CA LEU A 56 -29.64 30.02 -19.62
C LEU A 56 -29.16 29.36 -20.91
N GLN A 57 -28.33 28.34 -20.78
CA GLN A 57 -27.80 27.53 -21.87
C GLN A 57 -28.46 26.16 -21.88
N GLY A 58 -28.77 25.63 -23.06
CA GLY A 58 -29.26 24.26 -23.22
C GLY A 58 -30.51 24.14 -24.11
N PRO A 59 -31.10 22.93 -24.21
CA PRO A 59 -30.72 21.71 -23.49
C PRO A 59 -29.31 21.22 -23.86
N ILE A 60 -28.57 20.70 -22.89
CA ILE A 60 -27.22 20.15 -23.09
C ILE A 60 -27.30 18.83 -23.85
N SER A 61 -26.36 18.60 -24.76
CA SER A 61 -26.24 17.30 -25.43
C SER A 61 -25.67 16.24 -24.49
N ILE A 62 -26.35 15.10 -24.38
CA ILE A 62 -25.90 13.92 -23.62
C ILE A 62 -25.40 12.86 -24.60
N LEU A 63 -24.16 12.41 -24.43
CA LEU A 63 -23.48 11.44 -25.30
C LEU A 63 -23.12 10.16 -24.53
N PRO A 64 -23.16 8.98 -25.18
CA PRO A 64 -23.61 8.74 -26.56
C PRO A 64 -25.14 8.90 -26.72
N GLN A 65 -25.59 9.47 -27.83
CA GLN A 65 -27.01 9.51 -28.18
C GLN A 65 -27.46 8.12 -28.65
N VAL A 66 -28.24 7.45 -27.83
CA VAL A 66 -28.85 6.15 -28.15
C VAL A 66 -30.31 6.24 -27.73
N ASP A 67 -31.21 5.73 -28.57
CA ASP A 67 -32.65 5.71 -28.28
C ASP A 67 -32.91 5.03 -26.92
N ASP A 68 -33.69 5.70 -26.05
CA ASP A 68 -34.14 5.19 -24.75
C ASP A 68 -33.02 4.99 -23.68
N ASN A 69 -31.85 5.60 -23.86
CA ASN A 69 -30.69 5.34 -22.99
C ASN A 69 -30.64 6.15 -21.68
N TYR A 70 -31.38 7.25 -21.58
CA TYR A 70 -31.33 8.19 -20.44
C TYR A 70 -32.71 8.52 -19.83
N GLY A 71 -33.71 7.71 -20.15
CA GLY A 71 -35.05 7.82 -19.61
C GLY A 71 -35.74 9.17 -19.88
N LEU A 72 -36.96 9.30 -19.37
CA LEU A 72 -37.71 10.57 -19.36
C LEU A 72 -38.18 10.93 -17.96
N ASP A 73 -37.77 10.16 -16.94
CA ASP A 73 -38.22 10.20 -15.55
C ASP A 73 -37.06 10.54 -14.60
N SER A 74 -36.22 11.49 -15.03
CA SER A 74 -35.12 12.00 -14.22
C SER A 74 -35.65 12.73 -12.98
N CYS A 75 -35.13 12.36 -11.81
CA CYS A 75 -35.68 12.80 -10.52
C CYS A 75 -34.68 13.58 -9.64
N SER A 76 -33.38 13.39 -9.81
CA SER A 76 -32.36 14.12 -9.03
C SER A 76 -31.05 14.27 -9.79
N LEU A 77 -30.33 15.36 -9.48
CA LEU A 77 -29.01 15.65 -10.02
C LEU A 77 -28.05 16.06 -8.90
N VAL A 78 -26.80 15.61 -8.96
CA VAL A 78 -25.73 16.13 -8.10
C VAL A 78 -24.42 16.30 -8.87
N VAL A 79 -23.70 17.37 -8.58
CA VAL A 79 -22.36 17.63 -9.12
C VAL A 79 -21.30 17.19 -8.12
N VAL A 80 -20.40 16.34 -8.58
CA VAL A 80 -19.20 15.90 -7.89
C VAL A 80 -18.02 16.72 -8.42
N PRO A 81 -17.22 17.37 -7.54
CA PRO A 81 -16.17 18.30 -7.93
C PRO A 81 -14.88 17.56 -8.36
N SER A 82 -15.01 16.50 -9.16
CA SER A 82 -13.88 15.82 -9.77
C SER A 82 -13.23 16.66 -10.87
N LEU A 83 -12.12 16.19 -11.41
CA LEU A 83 -11.44 16.78 -12.56
C LEU A 83 -11.41 15.77 -13.72
N PRO A 84 -12.19 15.97 -14.80
CA PRO A 84 -13.27 16.96 -14.99
C PRO A 84 -14.46 16.78 -14.04
N PRO A 85 -15.33 17.80 -13.83
CA PRO A 85 -16.51 17.68 -12.97
C PRO A 85 -17.45 16.56 -13.44
N THR A 86 -17.90 15.71 -12.51
CA THR A 86 -18.83 14.61 -12.80
C THR A 86 -20.24 15.01 -12.36
N ILE A 87 -21.19 14.94 -13.27
CA ILE A 87 -22.61 15.09 -13.02
C ILE A 87 -23.22 13.70 -12.89
N ILE A 88 -23.99 13.50 -11.82
CA ILE A 88 -24.76 12.28 -11.60
C ILE A 88 -26.24 12.63 -11.78
N ILE A 89 -26.91 11.90 -12.67
CA ILE A 89 -28.35 12.02 -12.93
C ILE A 89 -29.02 10.73 -12.49
N ALA A 90 -30.06 10.82 -11.66
CA ALA A 90 -30.83 9.66 -11.22
C ALA A 90 -32.21 9.63 -11.89
N GLU A 91 -32.60 8.45 -12.36
CA GLU A 91 -33.94 8.12 -12.84
C GLU A 91 -34.79 7.49 -11.73
N SER A 92 -36.11 7.58 -11.84
CA SER A 92 -37.02 6.92 -10.88
C SER A 92 -37.01 5.39 -10.99
N SER A 93 -36.45 4.87 -12.11
CA SER A 93 -36.26 3.44 -12.41
C SER A 93 -35.20 2.74 -11.54
N GLY A 94 -34.36 3.47 -10.82
CA GLY A 94 -33.20 2.89 -10.13
C GLY A 94 -31.87 3.15 -10.81
N LYS A 95 -31.86 3.74 -12.01
CA LYS A 95 -30.62 4.00 -12.76
C LYS A 95 -30.00 5.34 -12.35
N THR A 96 -28.68 5.35 -12.22
CA THR A 96 -27.88 6.56 -12.04
C THR A 96 -26.81 6.64 -13.11
N HIS A 97 -26.82 7.71 -13.90
CA HIS A 97 -25.85 7.96 -14.97
C HIS A 97 -24.71 8.83 -14.46
N HIS A 98 -23.47 8.37 -14.63
CA HIS A 98 -22.27 9.14 -14.31
C HIS A 98 -21.73 9.78 -15.58
N ALA A 99 -21.83 11.11 -15.67
CA ALA A 99 -21.46 11.87 -16.86
C ALA A 99 -20.37 12.90 -16.54
N LEU A 100 -19.36 13.00 -17.41
CA LEU A 100 -18.38 14.08 -17.35
C LEU A 100 -18.95 15.34 -18.00
N LEU A 101 -18.80 16.48 -17.32
CA LEU A 101 -19.09 17.79 -17.89
C LEU A 101 -17.86 18.30 -18.63
N LEU A 102 -17.95 18.35 -19.96
CA LEU A 102 -16.84 18.72 -20.85
C LEU A 102 -17.19 19.96 -21.66
N GLU A 103 -16.17 20.76 -21.99
CA GLU A 103 -16.34 21.97 -22.80
C GLU A 103 -16.50 21.60 -24.28
N GLU A 104 -17.46 22.25 -24.94
CA GLU A 104 -17.71 22.06 -26.37
C GLU A 104 -16.94 23.11 -27.18
N GLU A 105 -16.10 22.66 -28.12
CA GLU A 105 -15.33 23.56 -28.99
C GLU A 105 -16.23 24.33 -30.00
N SER A 106 -17.36 23.73 -30.43
CA SER A 106 -18.30 24.28 -31.41
C SER A 106 -19.77 24.23 -30.94
N PRO A 107 -20.17 25.07 -29.96
CA PRO A 107 -21.48 24.99 -29.28
C PRO A 107 -22.70 25.24 -30.19
N ALA A 108 -22.49 25.86 -31.36
CA ALA A 108 -23.55 26.24 -32.30
C ALA A 108 -24.12 25.08 -33.13
N GLU A 109 -23.42 23.95 -33.23
CA GLU A 109 -23.82 22.84 -34.12
C GLU A 109 -24.78 21.82 -33.48
N ARG A 110 -24.88 21.79 -32.13
CA ARG A 110 -25.62 20.74 -31.41
C ARG A 110 -26.82 21.20 -30.58
N SER A 111 -27.04 22.52 -30.44
CA SER A 111 -27.87 23.08 -29.36
C SER A 111 -29.13 23.81 -29.82
N LEU A 112 -29.83 23.33 -30.85
CA LEU A 112 -31.11 23.91 -31.27
C LEU A 112 -32.17 22.83 -31.53
N THR A 113 -32.93 22.51 -30.49
CA THR A 113 -34.28 21.94 -30.65
C THR A 113 -35.25 23.02 -30.18
N GLU A 114 -36.09 23.50 -31.08
CA GLU A 114 -37.09 24.54 -30.83
C GLU A 114 -38.00 24.14 -29.66
N LEU A 115 -38.02 24.88 -28.54
CA LEU A 115 -39.09 24.78 -27.55
C LEU A 115 -39.31 26.08 -26.73
N ASP A 116 -40.61 26.39 -26.57
CA ASP A 116 -41.31 27.43 -25.79
C ASP A 116 -40.90 28.91 -25.92
N SER A 117 -41.81 29.68 -26.52
CA SER A 117 -41.74 31.09 -26.91
C SER A 117 -41.61 32.14 -25.77
N SER A 118 -41.18 31.75 -24.56
CA SER A 118 -41.06 32.66 -23.41
C SER A 118 -39.67 32.74 -22.77
N LEU A 119 -38.74 31.83 -23.10
CA LEU A 119 -37.38 31.80 -22.54
C LEU A 119 -36.33 31.97 -23.65
N VAL A 120 -35.36 32.87 -23.42
CA VAL A 120 -34.22 33.04 -24.32
C VAL A 120 -33.15 32.02 -23.95
N LEU A 121 -32.99 31.00 -24.78
CA LEU A 121 -31.96 29.97 -24.64
C LEU A 121 -30.71 30.35 -25.47
N TYR A 122 -29.54 30.14 -24.88
CA TYR A 122 -28.25 30.31 -25.54
C TYR A 122 -27.65 28.94 -25.91
N PRO A 123 -26.83 28.87 -26.98
CA PRO A 123 -26.05 27.67 -27.29
C PRO A 123 -25.23 27.22 -26.09
N CYS A 124 -25.21 25.91 -25.84
CA CYS A 124 -24.53 25.33 -24.68
C CYS A 124 -23.04 25.18 -24.97
N GLU A 125 -22.19 25.81 -24.14
CA GLU A 125 -20.72 25.70 -24.22
C GLU A 125 -20.18 24.36 -23.67
N TRP A 126 -21.07 23.45 -23.32
CA TRP A 126 -20.77 22.21 -22.62
C TRP A 126 -21.56 21.07 -23.21
N TYR A 127 -21.04 19.85 -23.07
CA TYR A 127 -21.76 18.62 -23.32
C TYR A 127 -21.52 17.61 -22.19
N LEU A 128 -22.41 16.63 -22.06
CA LEU A 128 -22.28 15.55 -21.09
C LEU A 128 -21.79 14.29 -21.80
N GLN A 129 -20.69 13.72 -21.32
CA GLN A 129 -20.21 12.41 -21.75
C GLN A 129 -20.48 11.38 -20.66
N VAL A 130 -21.49 10.53 -20.87
CA VAL A 130 -21.81 9.43 -19.96
C VAL A 130 -20.72 8.37 -20.07
N LEU A 131 -20.14 8.01 -18.92
CA LEU A 131 -19.12 6.97 -18.80
C LEU A 131 -19.71 5.62 -18.44
N GLU A 132 -20.66 5.63 -17.50
CA GLU A 132 -21.30 4.42 -17.00
C GLU A 132 -22.70 4.74 -16.46
N THR A 133 -23.54 3.70 -16.43
CA THR A 133 -24.84 3.70 -15.78
C THR A 133 -24.81 2.65 -14.68
N VAL A 134 -25.10 3.06 -13.46
CA VAL A 134 -25.18 2.17 -12.29
C VAL A 134 -26.65 1.93 -11.98
N GLU A 135 -27.05 0.66 -11.89
CA GLU A 135 -28.41 0.26 -11.54
C GLU A 135 -28.49 -0.06 -10.05
N LEU A 136 -29.43 0.58 -9.35
CA LEU A 136 -29.64 0.43 -7.91
C LEU A 136 -30.78 -0.55 -7.64
N GLU A 137 -30.58 -1.42 -6.66
CA GLU A 137 -31.60 -2.38 -6.21
C GLU A 137 -32.70 -1.67 -5.40
N LEU A 138 -33.86 -1.44 -6.00
CA LEU A 138 -35.01 -0.80 -5.34
C LEU A 138 -35.86 -1.79 -4.50
N GLY A 139 -35.18 -2.63 -3.70
CA GLY A 139 -35.74 -3.74 -2.92
C GLY A 139 -34.99 -5.04 -3.17
N LEU A 140 -35.29 -6.12 -2.44
CA LEU A 140 -34.69 -7.41 -2.73
C LEU A 140 -35.44 -8.04 -3.91
N ALA A 141 -34.70 -8.48 -4.92
CA ALA A 141 -35.28 -9.11 -6.10
C ALA A 141 -36.13 -10.33 -5.68
N GLY A 142 -37.43 -10.27 -5.98
CA GLY A 142 -38.35 -11.40 -5.87
C GLY A 142 -38.26 -12.31 -7.10
N VAL A 143 -38.90 -13.48 -7.04
CA VAL A 143 -38.90 -14.47 -8.13
C VAL A 143 -39.69 -13.99 -9.37
N ASP A 144 -40.54 -12.98 -9.22
CA ASP A 144 -41.29 -12.34 -10.31
C ASP A 144 -40.62 -11.02 -10.75
N GLU A 145 -39.88 -11.08 -11.86
CA GLU A 145 -39.24 -9.94 -12.54
C GLU A 145 -40.24 -8.97 -13.21
N ALA A 146 -41.55 -9.17 -13.05
CA ALA A 146 -42.58 -8.56 -13.90
C ALA A 146 -43.05 -7.16 -13.49
N ARG A 147 -42.60 -6.61 -12.35
CA ARG A 147 -42.93 -5.24 -11.94
C ARG A 147 -41.69 -4.52 -11.42
N THR A 148 -41.06 -3.72 -12.28
CA THR A 148 -40.05 -2.73 -11.89
C THR A 148 -40.70 -1.69 -10.99
N TYR A 149 -40.38 -1.75 -9.71
CA TYR A 149 -40.80 -0.75 -8.74
C TYR A 149 -40.02 0.54 -9.01
N SER A 150 -40.73 1.65 -9.26
CA SER A 150 -40.11 2.97 -9.43
C SER A 150 -40.41 3.88 -8.24
N CYS A 151 -39.44 4.69 -7.86
CA CYS A 151 -39.63 5.72 -6.85
C CYS A 151 -38.63 6.87 -7.04
N PRO A 152 -38.96 8.11 -6.64
CA PRO A 152 -38.01 9.21 -6.68
C PRO A 152 -36.74 8.89 -5.90
N ILE A 153 -35.60 9.09 -6.54
CA ILE A 153 -34.27 8.90 -5.95
C ILE A 153 -33.69 10.28 -5.65
N HIS A 154 -33.18 10.44 -4.44
CA HIS A 154 -32.52 11.66 -4.02
C HIS A 154 -31.03 11.42 -3.85
N LEU A 155 -30.22 12.31 -4.43
CA LEU A 155 -28.77 12.21 -4.39
C LEU A 155 -28.18 13.19 -3.38
N LYS A 156 -27.17 12.75 -2.64
CA LYS A 156 -26.40 13.62 -1.74
C LYS A 156 -24.92 13.29 -1.82
N ARG A 157 -24.12 14.32 -2.08
CA ARG A 157 -22.66 14.23 -2.15
C ARG A 157 -22.06 13.93 -0.77
N ASN A 158 -21.02 13.10 -0.72
CA ASN A 158 -20.19 12.99 0.46
C ASN A 158 -19.19 14.16 0.50
N LEU A 159 -19.14 14.89 1.62
CA LEU A 159 -18.18 15.99 1.80
C LEU A 159 -16.79 15.51 2.23
N LEU A 160 -16.69 14.29 2.77
CA LEU A 160 -15.44 13.72 3.26
C LEU A 160 -14.69 12.90 2.19
N ASN A 161 -15.39 12.47 1.14
CA ASN A 161 -14.84 11.65 0.07
C ASN A 161 -15.49 12.06 -1.26
N GLU A 162 -14.71 12.69 -2.13
CA GLU A 162 -15.18 13.20 -3.42
C GLU A 162 -15.52 12.07 -4.41
N SER A 163 -14.96 10.89 -4.23
CA SER A 163 -15.26 9.70 -5.04
C SER A 163 -16.51 8.95 -4.55
N ARG A 164 -17.30 9.49 -3.60
CA ARG A 164 -18.49 8.81 -3.07
C ARG A 164 -19.70 9.74 -2.98
N TYR A 165 -20.87 9.19 -3.31
CA TYR A 165 -22.15 9.84 -3.06
C TYR A 165 -23.16 8.84 -2.50
N PHE A 166 -24.29 9.36 -2.05
CA PHE A 166 -25.39 8.56 -1.51
C PHE A 166 -26.65 8.77 -2.32
N ALA A 167 -27.36 7.69 -2.57
CA ALA A 167 -28.68 7.69 -3.18
C ALA A 167 -29.69 7.16 -2.15
N TYR A 168 -30.64 7.98 -1.74
CA TYR A 168 -31.70 7.57 -0.81
C TYR A 168 -33.06 7.68 -1.48
N HIS A 169 -33.93 6.73 -1.18
CA HIS A 169 -35.24 6.57 -1.80
C HIS A 169 -36.17 5.77 -0.88
N ASN A 170 -37.40 5.51 -1.32
CA ASN A 170 -38.41 4.84 -0.51
C ASN A 170 -38.07 3.39 -0.15
N ALA A 171 -37.23 2.72 -0.94
CA ALA A 171 -36.80 1.35 -0.69
C ALA A 171 -35.50 1.26 0.13
N GLY A 172 -34.77 2.38 0.31
CA GLY A 172 -33.60 2.37 1.19
C GLY A 172 -32.54 3.42 0.87
N LEU A 173 -31.30 3.08 1.20
CA LEU A 173 -30.10 3.89 1.03
C LEU A 173 -29.00 3.09 0.35
N HIS A 174 -28.44 3.65 -0.72
CA HIS A 174 -27.23 3.16 -1.37
C HIS A 174 -26.05 4.12 -1.17
N ALA A 175 -24.87 3.55 -1.00
CA ALA A 175 -23.60 4.26 -1.07
C ALA A 175 -22.91 3.89 -2.38
N VAL A 176 -22.69 4.87 -3.25
CA VAL A 176 -22.08 4.66 -4.56
C VAL A 176 -20.68 5.24 -4.55
N THR A 177 -19.68 4.40 -4.85
CA THR A 177 -18.27 4.79 -4.93
C THR A 177 -17.81 4.77 -6.38
N MET A 178 -17.32 5.92 -6.85
CA MET A 178 -16.88 6.16 -8.22
C MET A 178 -15.40 5.85 -8.40
N ASP A 179 -15.08 4.61 -8.78
CA ASP A 179 -13.70 4.12 -8.88
C ASP A 179 -12.91 4.80 -10.03
N PHE A 180 -13.60 5.26 -11.10
CA PHE A 180 -12.97 5.91 -12.25
C PHE A 180 -12.39 7.30 -11.93
N THR A 181 -12.90 8.00 -10.91
CA THR A 181 -12.45 9.36 -10.55
C THR A 181 -10.96 9.40 -10.21
N ARG A 182 -10.44 8.35 -9.54
CA ARG A 182 -9.01 8.22 -9.24
C ARG A 182 -8.17 8.05 -10.50
N GLN A 183 -8.67 7.30 -11.48
CA GLN A 183 -7.96 7.06 -12.74
C GLN A 183 -7.91 8.35 -13.58
N LEU A 184 -8.97 9.17 -13.53
CA LEU A 184 -8.98 10.50 -14.15
C LEU A 184 -7.93 11.42 -13.54
N VAL A 185 -7.85 11.51 -12.21
CA VAL A 185 -6.84 12.33 -11.53
C VAL A 185 -5.42 11.87 -11.89
N GLN A 186 -5.17 10.56 -11.85
CA GLN A 186 -3.87 10.00 -12.25
C GLN A 186 -3.53 10.26 -13.71
N PHE A 187 -4.53 10.25 -14.60
CA PHE A 187 -4.34 10.55 -16.01
C PHE A 187 -3.97 12.03 -16.22
N VAL A 188 -4.61 12.95 -15.49
CA VAL A 188 -4.30 14.39 -15.57
C VAL A 188 -2.91 14.70 -14.98
N GLU A 189 -2.47 13.96 -13.96
CA GLU A 189 -1.17 14.18 -13.32
C GLU A 189 0.02 13.60 -14.11
N ASN A 190 -0.20 12.58 -14.96
CA ASN A 190 0.86 11.93 -15.73
C ASN A 190 1.00 12.59 -17.12
N ASP A 191 1.82 13.64 -17.21
CA ASP A 191 2.02 14.46 -18.43
C ASP A 191 2.91 13.78 -19.51
N ASP A 192 3.61 12.68 -19.17
CA ASP A 192 4.72 12.14 -19.98
C ASP A 192 4.32 11.15 -21.10
N ASP A 193 3.07 10.67 -21.16
CA ASP A 193 2.63 9.60 -22.09
C ASP A 193 1.39 9.99 -22.92
N LEU A 194 1.28 11.27 -23.33
CA LEU A 194 0.19 11.77 -24.18
C LEU A 194 0.17 11.20 -25.62
N ASN A 195 1.02 10.23 -25.94
CA ASN A 195 0.93 9.47 -27.19
C ASN A 195 -0.13 8.35 -27.08
N GLU A 196 -1.34 8.67 -27.54
CA GLU A 196 -2.31 7.75 -28.14
C GLU A 196 -3.02 6.71 -27.25
N LYS A 197 -3.01 6.82 -25.92
CA LYS A 197 -3.81 5.91 -25.07
C LYS A 197 -4.75 6.67 -24.14
N TYR A 198 -6.02 6.75 -24.54
CA TYR A 198 -7.12 7.09 -23.64
C TYR A 198 -7.05 6.19 -22.40
N PRO A 199 -7.34 6.72 -21.19
CA PRO A 199 -7.39 5.90 -19.99
C PRO A 199 -8.47 4.84 -20.18
N LEU A 200 -8.05 3.59 -20.31
CA LEU A 200 -8.98 2.46 -20.27
C LEU A 200 -9.51 2.36 -18.84
N PHE A 201 -10.75 2.80 -18.65
CA PHE A 201 -11.44 2.72 -17.36
C PHE A 201 -11.73 1.26 -17.01
N ASN A 202 -10.73 0.58 -16.47
CA ASN A 202 -10.81 -0.85 -16.12
C ASN A 202 -11.49 -1.10 -14.76
N SER A 203 -11.93 -0.04 -14.07
CA SER A 203 -12.60 -0.14 -12.77
C SER A 203 -13.99 0.45 -12.87
N GLN A 204 -14.99 -0.40 -12.67
CA GLN A 204 -16.40 -0.03 -12.61
C GLN A 204 -16.73 0.52 -11.23
N SER A 205 -17.64 1.49 -11.18
CA SER A 205 -18.16 1.98 -9.91
C SER A 205 -18.97 0.92 -9.16
N ARG A 206 -19.08 1.12 -7.85
CA ARG A 206 -19.71 0.16 -6.95
C ARG A 206 -20.86 0.81 -6.22
N ALA A 207 -22.03 0.20 -6.31
CA ALA A 207 -23.18 0.56 -5.48
C ALA A 207 -23.32 -0.46 -4.34
N GLU A 208 -23.24 0.03 -3.11
CA GLU A 208 -23.48 -0.77 -1.91
C GLU A 208 -24.88 -0.46 -1.39
N TYR A 209 -25.71 -1.49 -1.24
CA TYR A 209 -27.03 -1.34 -0.63
C TYR A 209 -26.86 -1.37 0.89
N VAL A 210 -26.93 -0.21 1.54
CA VAL A 210 -26.55 -0.06 2.95
C VAL A 210 -27.72 -0.34 3.87
N VAL A 211 -28.88 0.26 3.58
CA VAL A 211 -30.11 0.09 4.37
C VAL A 211 -31.24 -0.23 3.42
N CYS A 212 -31.91 -1.35 3.66
CA CYS A 212 -33.08 -1.78 2.90
C CYS A 212 -34.32 -1.62 3.77
N THR A 213 -35.27 -0.81 3.29
CA THR A 213 -36.54 -0.53 3.96
C THR A 213 -37.75 -1.15 3.26
N LYS A 214 -37.50 -1.82 2.13
CA LYS A 214 -38.46 -2.65 1.37
C LYS A 214 -37.79 -3.97 1.03
N ALA A 215 -38.13 -5.04 1.74
CA ALA A 215 -37.58 -6.36 1.43
C ALA A 215 -38.26 -6.96 0.19
N LEU A 216 -39.59 -7.07 0.18
CA LEU A 216 -40.33 -7.77 -0.87
C LEU A 216 -41.23 -6.80 -1.66
N PRO A 217 -41.57 -7.12 -2.93
CA PRO A 217 -42.42 -6.27 -3.76
C PRO A 217 -43.77 -5.93 -3.11
N ASN A 218 -44.37 -6.89 -2.40
CA ASN A 218 -45.69 -6.79 -1.77
C ASN A 218 -45.66 -6.30 -0.31
N SER A 219 -44.47 -6.12 0.27
CA SER A 219 -44.31 -5.67 1.66
C SER A 219 -44.54 -4.16 1.82
N SER A 220 -45.02 -3.75 3.00
CA SER A 220 -45.10 -2.33 3.37
C SER A 220 -43.71 -1.70 3.42
N THR A 221 -43.60 -0.47 2.91
CA THR A 221 -42.34 0.25 2.79
C THR A 221 -42.14 1.20 3.96
N ASN A 222 -41.02 1.06 4.67
CA ASN A 222 -40.64 2.01 5.73
C ASN A 222 -39.77 3.13 5.13
N SER A 223 -40.37 3.99 4.30
CA SER A 223 -39.62 4.92 3.44
C SER A 223 -38.65 5.84 4.18
N VAL A 224 -37.54 6.19 3.52
CA VAL A 224 -36.58 7.17 4.03
C VAL A 224 -37.15 8.57 3.81
N LEU A 225 -37.48 9.27 4.90
CA LEU A 225 -38.00 10.65 4.87
C LEU A 225 -36.90 11.70 4.98
N GLY A 226 -35.81 11.39 5.69
CA GLY A 226 -34.72 12.33 5.94
C GLY A 226 -33.35 11.67 5.91
N PHE A 227 -32.35 12.38 5.39
CA PHE A 227 -30.96 11.93 5.32
C PHE A 227 -29.98 13.05 5.68
N ALA A 228 -29.13 12.78 6.68
CA ALA A 228 -28.07 13.69 7.12
C ALA A 228 -26.71 12.97 7.20
N LEU A 229 -25.66 13.71 6.87
CA LEU A 229 -24.27 13.29 7.02
C LEU A 229 -23.69 13.95 8.27
N LEU A 230 -23.12 13.14 9.14
CA LEU A 230 -22.40 13.56 10.33
C LEU A 230 -20.90 13.65 9.99
N SER A 231 -20.24 14.72 10.43
CA SER A 231 -18.81 14.95 10.16
C SER A 231 -17.90 14.53 11.31
N SER A 232 -18.40 14.51 12.56
CA SER A 232 -17.62 14.13 13.74
C SER A 232 -18.53 13.53 14.84
N PRO A 233 -18.53 12.21 15.05
CA PRO A 233 -17.87 11.18 14.23
C PRO A 233 -18.51 11.10 12.82
N PRO A 234 -17.77 10.61 11.81
CA PRO A 234 -18.28 10.46 10.46
C PRO A 234 -19.37 9.38 10.45
N GLY A 235 -20.56 9.74 10.00
CA GLY A 235 -21.71 8.84 10.06
C GLY A 235 -22.87 9.31 9.19
N ILE A 236 -23.87 8.44 9.11
CA ILE A 236 -25.13 8.69 8.43
C ILE A 236 -26.24 8.65 9.45
N LEU A 237 -27.18 9.58 9.30
CA LEU A 237 -28.45 9.57 10.02
C LEU A 237 -29.60 9.51 9.00
N LEU A 238 -30.43 8.49 9.13
CA LEU A 238 -31.65 8.30 8.36
C LEU A 238 -32.87 8.44 9.28
N GLN A 239 -33.87 9.17 8.83
CA GLN A 239 -35.19 9.20 9.45
C GLN A 239 -36.17 8.41 8.58
N LEU A 240 -36.79 7.39 9.16
CA LEU A 240 -37.75 6.52 8.47
C LEU A 240 -39.20 6.95 8.72
N ALA A 241 -40.12 6.52 7.86
CA ALA A 241 -41.55 6.84 7.96
C ALA A 241 -42.20 6.33 9.26
N SER A 242 -41.71 5.21 9.80
CA SER A 242 -42.07 4.68 11.12
C SER A 242 -41.69 5.59 12.29
N GLY A 243 -40.93 6.67 12.07
CA GLY A 243 -40.35 7.52 13.12
C GLY A 243 -39.03 6.99 13.69
N GLN A 244 -38.57 5.81 13.24
CA GLN A 244 -37.26 5.27 13.62
C GLN A 244 -36.13 6.11 13.03
N VAL A 245 -35.13 6.43 13.86
CA VAL A 245 -33.87 7.03 13.43
C VAL A 245 -32.80 5.95 13.37
N VAL A 246 -32.13 5.83 12.22
CA VAL A 246 -31.04 4.87 11.99
C VAL A 246 -29.74 5.64 11.85
N THR A 247 -28.81 5.40 12.77
CA THR A 247 -27.45 5.95 12.74
C THR A 247 -26.45 4.85 12.37
N LEU A 248 -25.63 5.12 11.35
CA LEU A 248 -24.59 4.20 10.89
C LEU A 248 -23.26 4.92 10.84
N ASP A 249 -22.21 4.28 11.36
CA ASP A 249 -20.86 4.81 11.26
C ASP A 249 -20.35 4.67 9.83
N LEU A 250 -19.85 5.77 9.27
CA LEU A 250 -19.19 5.76 7.98
C LEU A 250 -17.74 5.38 8.21
N ILE A 251 -17.37 4.16 7.81
CA ILE A 251 -15.95 3.81 7.64
C ILE A 251 -15.42 4.77 6.57
N SER A 252 -14.71 5.80 7.03
CA SER A 252 -14.41 6.97 6.20
C SER A 252 -13.40 6.70 5.10
N ASP A 253 -12.75 5.53 5.09
CA ASP A 253 -11.98 5.08 3.96
C ASP A 253 -11.61 3.60 4.12
N HIS A 254 -11.97 2.74 3.18
CA HIS A 254 -11.40 1.38 3.14
C HIS A 254 -9.89 1.43 2.84
N SER A 255 -9.38 2.54 2.28
CA SER A 255 -7.95 2.75 2.06
C SER A 255 -7.18 2.99 3.36
N LYS A 256 -7.80 3.54 4.41
CA LYS A 256 -7.16 3.72 5.73
C LYS A 256 -7.06 2.42 6.55
N ILE A 257 -7.79 1.38 6.16
CA ILE A 257 -7.53 0.00 6.61
C ILE A 257 -6.31 -0.59 5.86
N ARG A 258 -5.93 -0.03 4.70
CA ARG A 258 -4.78 -0.49 3.89
C ARG A 258 -3.44 0.04 4.37
N ASP A 259 -3.38 1.08 5.20
CA ASP A 259 -2.12 1.65 5.70
C ASP A 259 -1.48 0.86 6.84
N TRP A 260 -1.74 -0.45 6.94
CA TRP A 260 -0.85 -1.37 7.66
C TRP A 260 0.28 -1.84 6.73
N ASN A 261 1.02 -0.88 6.16
CA ASN A 261 2.20 -1.19 5.36
C ASN A 261 3.36 -1.58 6.29
N VAL A 262 3.56 -2.89 6.48
CA VAL A 262 4.86 -3.40 6.95
C VAL A 262 5.85 -3.16 5.81
N ALA A 263 6.72 -2.18 5.97
CA ALA A 263 7.76 -1.86 5.00
C ALA A 263 8.62 -3.10 4.68
N PRO A 264 8.68 -3.58 3.43
CA PRO A 264 9.68 -4.56 3.05
C PRO A 264 10.96 -3.79 2.70
N GLY A 265 11.93 -3.84 3.62
CA GLY A 265 13.28 -3.38 3.35
C GLY A 265 14.00 -4.29 2.36
N GLY A 266 14.71 -3.69 1.41
CA GLY A 266 15.92 -4.26 0.82
C GLY A 266 15.78 -4.96 -0.53
N LYS A 267 16.33 -4.32 -1.57
CA LYS A 267 16.57 -4.86 -2.91
C LYS A 267 17.57 -6.02 -2.89
N SER A 268 17.37 -7.05 -3.70
CA SER A 268 18.47 -7.82 -4.33
C SER A 268 17.98 -8.65 -5.52
N SER A 269 18.94 -8.94 -6.40
CA SER A 269 18.88 -9.25 -7.82
C SER A 269 18.72 -10.73 -8.20
N LEU A 270 18.45 -10.90 -9.50
CA LEU A 270 18.86 -11.97 -10.41
C LEU A 270 17.95 -13.20 -10.58
N ALA A 271 17.83 -13.51 -11.86
CA ALA A 271 16.97 -14.46 -12.52
C ALA A 271 17.17 -15.91 -12.06
N THR A 272 16.04 -16.61 -11.93
CA THR A 272 15.85 -18.04 -12.21
C THR A 272 14.36 -18.32 -12.03
N ASP A 273 13.72 -18.70 -13.13
CA ASP A 273 12.30 -19.01 -13.21
C ASP A 273 11.93 -20.18 -12.30
N SER A 274 11.09 -19.90 -11.32
CA SER A 274 10.30 -20.93 -10.64
C SER A 274 8.95 -20.34 -10.23
N THR A 275 7.88 -21.09 -10.49
CA THR A 275 6.48 -20.77 -10.20
C THR A 275 6.25 -20.37 -8.72
N LEU A 276 7.15 -20.79 -7.83
CA LEU A 276 7.19 -20.46 -6.40
C LEU A 276 7.57 -19.00 -6.12
N LYS A 277 8.50 -18.41 -6.89
CA LYS A 277 8.83 -16.97 -6.77
C LYS A 277 7.68 -16.08 -7.21
N LYS A 278 6.91 -16.48 -8.23
CA LYS A 278 5.72 -15.73 -8.68
C LYS A 278 4.64 -15.66 -7.58
N MET A 279 4.40 -16.75 -6.85
CA MET A 279 3.52 -16.77 -5.66
C MET A 279 4.03 -15.94 -4.47
N MET A 280 5.33 -15.66 -4.40
CA MET A 280 5.95 -14.84 -3.35
C MET A 280 6.10 -13.36 -3.75
N LYS A 281 5.96 -13.03 -5.05
CA LYS A 281 6.17 -11.69 -5.59
C LYS A 281 4.93 -10.81 -5.47
N ASP A 282 3.75 -11.40 -5.64
CA ASP A 282 2.48 -10.71 -5.41
C ASP A 282 2.18 -10.65 -3.92
N SER A 283 1.74 -9.49 -3.44
CA SER A 283 1.29 -9.30 -2.06
C SER A 283 0.18 -10.30 -1.76
N PHE A 284 0.46 -11.23 -0.83
CA PHE A 284 -0.51 -12.23 -0.40
C PHE A 284 -1.81 -11.57 0.10
N GLN A 285 -1.67 -10.43 0.76
CA GLN A 285 -2.78 -9.62 1.21
C GLN A 285 -3.65 -9.14 0.05
N ASP A 286 -3.07 -8.60 -1.02
CA ASP A 286 -3.83 -8.13 -2.18
C ASP A 286 -4.54 -9.28 -2.90
N ARG A 287 -3.91 -10.46 -2.95
CA ARG A 287 -4.54 -11.66 -3.51
C ARG A 287 -5.74 -12.12 -2.69
N ILE A 288 -5.63 -12.21 -1.36
CA ILE A 288 -6.76 -12.58 -0.49
C ILE A 288 -7.85 -11.51 -0.55
N GLN A 289 -7.49 -10.22 -0.53
CA GLN A 289 -8.45 -9.14 -0.68
C GLN A 289 -9.18 -9.23 -2.02
N THR A 290 -8.50 -9.58 -3.11
CA THR A 290 -9.14 -9.74 -4.43
C THR A 290 -10.14 -10.90 -4.44
N ILE A 291 -9.83 -12.00 -3.75
CA ILE A 291 -10.75 -13.14 -3.61
C ILE A 291 -11.98 -12.75 -2.78
N LEU A 292 -11.79 -11.97 -1.71
CA LEU A 292 -12.85 -11.57 -0.78
C LEU A 292 -13.65 -10.35 -1.22
N LYS A 293 -13.13 -9.52 -2.14
CA LYS A 293 -13.88 -8.40 -2.71
C LYS A 293 -15.16 -8.93 -3.36
N SER A 294 -16.30 -8.58 -2.79
CA SER A 294 -17.62 -8.73 -3.42
C SER A 294 -18.16 -7.35 -3.78
N GLY A 295 -18.78 -7.25 -4.96
CA GLY A 295 -19.66 -6.14 -5.30
C GLY A 295 -21.07 -6.31 -4.72
N THR A 296 -21.36 -7.48 -4.10
CA THR A 296 -22.61 -7.75 -3.42
C THR A 296 -22.45 -7.45 -1.93
N THR A 297 -23.39 -6.68 -1.38
CA THR A 297 -23.48 -6.29 0.04
C THR A 297 -24.75 -6.88 0.65
N GLN A 298 -24.74 -7.10 1.97
CA GLN A 298 -25.97 -7.44 2.70
C GLN A 298 -26.50 -6.17 3.36
N PRO A 299 -27.61 -5.60 2.87
CA PRO A 299 -28.17 -4.39 3.46
C PRO A 299 -28.70 -4.67 4.86
N ILE A 300 -28.64 -3.65 5.71
CA ILE A 300 -29.31 -3.67 7.00
C ILE A 300 -30.81 -3.56 6.74
N LEU A 301 -31.57 -4.59 7.15
CA LEU A 301 -33.02 -4.60 6.99
C LEU A 301 -33.68 -3.74 8.07
N LYS A 302 -34.39 -2.70 7.65
CA LYS A 302 -35.19 -1.80 8.50
C LYS A 302 -36.61 -1.75 7.97
N LEU A 303 -37.27 -2.89 8.04
CA LEU A 303 -38.66 -3.06 7.65
C LEU A 303 -39.60 -2.38 8.63
N ASP A 304 -40.81 -2.14 8.18
CA ASP A 304 -41.88 -1.61 9.02
C ASP A 304 -42.24 -2.64 10.10
N GLN A 305 -42.09 -2.26 11.37
CA GLN A 305 -42.38 -3.14 12.51
C GLN A 305 -43.89 -3.24 12.80
N THR A 306 -44.71 -2.38 12.19
CA THR A 306 -46.17 -2.37 12.41
C THR A 306 -46.90 -3.40 11.56
N ALA A 307 -46.28 -3.87 10.48
CA ALA A 307 -46.77 -4.97 9.66
C ALA A 307 -45.91 -6.22 9.93
N GLU A 308 -46.46 -7.21 10.64
CA GLU A 308 -45.77 -8.51 10.73
C GLU A 308 -45.68 -9.12 9.33
N PRO A 309 -44.48 -9.46 8.84
CA PRO A 309 -44.34 -10.12 7.56
C PRO A 309 -45.05 -11.47 7.60
N THR A 310 -45.72 -11.83 6.51
CA THR A 310 -46.36 -13.13 6.43
C THR A 310 -45.32 -14.26 6.59
N PRO A 311 -45.70 -15.44 7.08
CA PRO A 311 -44.77 -16.57 7.19
C PRO A 311 -44.10 -16.94 5.85
N GLN A 312 -44.81 -16.74 4.73
CA GLN A 312 -44.28 -16.96 3.40
C GLN A 312 -43.19 -15.94 3.03
N GLU A 313 -43.43 -14.65 3.27
CA GLU A 313 -42.45 -13.57 3.05
C GLU A 313 -41.18 -13.76 3.90
N SER A 314 -41.36 -14.17 5.16
CA SER A 314 -40.24 -14.47 6.06
C SER A 314 -39.41 -15.66 5.57
N PHE A 315 -40.07 -16.70 5.05
CA PHE A 315 -39.40 -17.86 4.47
C PHE A 315 -38.67 -17.54 3.17
N GLU A 316 -39.26 -16.72 2.29
CA GLU A 316 -38.63 -16.25 1.05
C GLU A 316 -37.36 -15.44 1.35
N LEU A 317 -37.44 -14.48 2.28
CA LEU A 317 -36.30 -13.67 2.70
C LEU A 317 -35.17 -14.52 3.28
N LEU A 318 -35.50 -15.47 4.16
CA LEU A 318 -34.52 -16.39 4.74
C LEU A 318 -33.88 -17.29 3.66
N THR A 319 -34.67 -17.77 2.71
CA THR A 319 -34.19 -18.61 1.61
C THR A 319 -33.24 -17.82 0.71
N GLN A 320 -33.58 -16.58 0.38
CA GLN A 320 -32.74 -15.68 -0.42
C GLN A 320 -31.44 -15.34 0.31
N ALA A 321 -31.50 -14.97 1.59
CA ALA A 321 -30.32 -14.71 2.41
C ALA A 321 -29.41 -15.94 2.50
N THR A 322 -29.99 -17.12 2.68
CA THR A 322 -29.26 -18.40 2.73
C THR A 322 -28.61 -18.71 1.38
N LYS A 323 -29.32 -18.51 0.27
CA LYS A 323 -28.80 -18.70 -1.08
C LYS A 323 -27.62 -17.76 -1.35
N MET A 324 -27.77 -16.47 -1.05
CA MET A 324 -26.71 -15.47 -1.19
C MET A 324 -25.46 -15.82 -0.37
N LEU A 325 -25.63 -16.20 0.90
CA LEU A 325 -24.52 -16.64 1.74
C LEU A 325 -23.82 -17.87 1.17
N ARG A 326 -24.60 -18.86 0.73
CA ARG A 326 -24.05 -20.14 0.23
C ARG A 326 -23.34 -19.98 -1.10
N GLU A 327 -23.92 -19.26 -2.05
CA GLU A 327 -23.44 -19.17 -3.43
C GLU A 327 -22.35 -18.10 -3.60
N HIS A 328 -22.50 -16.93 -2.95
CA HIS A 328 -21.59 -15.80 -3.18
C HIS A 328 -20.53 -15.64 -2.08
N TYR A 329 -20.89 -15.81 -0.80
CA TYR A 329 -19.96 -15.56 0.31
C TYR A 329 -19.13 -16.79 0.66
N PHE A 330 -19.76 -17.93 0.97
CA PHE A 330 -19.05 -19.13 1.41
C PHE A 330 -18.12 -19.69 0.34
N VAL A 331 -18.50 -19.64 -0.94
CA VAL A 331 -17.61 -20.05 -2.04
C VAL A 331 -16.33 -19.20 -2.07
N LYS A 332 -16.43 -17.88 -1.83
CA LYS A 332 -15.26 -16.99 -1.79
C LYS A 332 -14.42 -17.20 -0.53
N HIS A 333 -15.06 -17.32 0.63
CA HIS A 333 -14.38 -17.62 1.88
C HIS A 333 -13.64 -18.96 1.82
N GLU A 334 -14.24 -19.99 1.22
CA GLU A 334 -13.61 -21.30 1.01
C GLU A 334 -12.42 -21.20 0.05
N LYS A 335 -12.54 -20.45 -1.06
CA LYS A 335 -11.40 -20.17 -1.95
C LYS A 335 -10.26 -19.44 -1.23
N ALA A 336 -10.59 -18.44 -0.40
CA ALA A 336 -9.60 -17.72 0.40
C ALA A 336 -8.93 -18.66 1.43
N ARG A 337 -9.71 -19.53 2.09
CA ARG A 337 -9.19 -20.54 3.02
C ARG A 337 -8.21 -21.48 2.31
N GLN A 338 -8.58 -22.02 1.16
CA GLN A 338 -7.72 -22.90 0.37
C GLN A 338 -6.42 -22.22 -0.06
N GLU A 339 -6.47 -20.93 -0.40
CA GLU A 339 -5.26 -20.16 -0.74
C GLU A 339 -4.36 -19.95 0.48
N ILE A 340 -4.94 -19.64 1.63
CA ILE A 340 -4.21 -19.54 2.91
C ILE A 340 -3.56 -20.88 3.27
N GLU A 341 -4.32 -21.98 3.22
CA GLU A 341 -3.81 -23.32 3.53
C GLU A 341 -2.68 -23.75 2.60
N ARG A 342 -2.83 -23.52 1.29
CA ARG A 342 -1.78 -23.78 0.30
C ARG A 342 -0.52 -22.99 0.64
N ARG A 343 -0.66 -21.71 0.97
CA ARG A 343 0.48 -20.84 1.33
C ARG A 343 1.17 -21.32 2.59
N VAL A 344 0.40 -21.68 3.63
CA VAL A 344 0.93 -22.26 4.87
C VAL A 344 1.67 -23.56 4.60
N HIS A 345 1.14 -24.43 3.74
CA HIS A 345 1.79 -25.69 3.37
C HIS A 345 3.15 -25.46 2.68
N VAL A 346 3.20 -24.55 1.69
CA VAL A 346 4.44 -24.19 1.00
C VAL A 346 5.47 -23.60 1.98
N LEU A 347 5.05 -22.73 2.90
CA LEU A 347 5.95 -22.15 3.90
C LEU A 347 6.49 -23.21 4.88
N LYS A 348 5.68 -24.19 5.27
CA LYS A 348 6.13 -25.32 6.09
C LYS A 348 7.18 -26.16 5.37
N LEU A 349 6.97 -26.44 4.08
CA LEU A 349 7.92 -27.19 3.26
C LEU A 349 9.25 -26.44 3.11
N LEU A 350 9.20 -25.14 2.80
CA LEU A 350 10.39 -24.29 2.71
C LEU A 350 11.17 -24.23 4.03
N LYS A 351 10.46 -24.11 5.16
CA LYS A 351 11.08 -24.14 6.49
C LYS A 351 11.82 -25.47 6.71
N GLN A 352 11.20 -26.60 6.35
CA GLN A 352 11.83 -27.91 6.53
C GLN A 352 13.07 -28.07 5.63
N GLN A 353 13.00 -27.60 4.40
CA GLN A 353 14.14 -27.57 3.48
C GLN A 353 15.29 -26.73 4.05
N GLN A 354 15.01 -25.50 4.50
CA GLN A 354 16.02 -24.61 5.08
C GLN A 354 16.67 -25.21 6.33
N LEU A 355 15.90 -25.89 7.19
CA LEU A 355 16.47 -26.58 8.35
C LEU A 355 17.41 -27.72 7.94
N SER A 356 17.07 -28.48 6.89
CA SER A 356 17.94 -29.51 6.35
C SER A 356 19.22 -28.94 5.74
N GLU A 357 19.12 -27.82 5.02
CA GLU A 357 20.28 -27.12 4.44
C GLU A 357 21.20 -26.58 5.54
N ILE A 358 20.63 -26.04 6.62
CA ILE A 358 21.42 -25.58 7.78
C ILE A 358 22.18 -26.76 8.42
N ASP A 359 21.55 -27.92 8.58
CA ASP A 359 22.21 -29.10 9.15
C ASP A 359 23.36 -29.58 8.25
N GLN A 360 23.16 -29.62 6.94
CA GLN A 360 24.21 -29.95 5.97
C GLN A 360 25.38 -28.97 6.05
N LEU A 361 25.12 -27.67 6.10
CA LEU A 361 26.16 -26.65 6.25
C LEU A 361 26.90 -26.75 7.58
N GLN A 362 26.23 -27.15 8.66
CA GLN A 362 26.88 -27.40 9.95
C GLN A 362 27.81 -28.62 9.88
N GLN A 363 27.40 -29.69 9.19
CA GLN A 363 28.24 -30.87 8.97
C GLN A 363 29.45 -30.54 8.09
N GLU A 364 29.26 -29.80 6.99
CA GLU A 364 30.35 -29.34 6.12
C GLU A 364 31.33 -28.45 6.89
N LYS A 365 30.83 -27.52 7.71
CA LYS A 365 31.67 -26.69 8.58
C LYS A 365 32.52 -27.54 9.53
N GLN A 366 31.94 -28.58 10.13
CA GLN A 366 32.68 -29.48 11.01
C GLN A 366 33.76 -30.24 10.24
N GLN A 367 33.45 -30.76 9.05
CA GLN A 367 34.43 -31.44 8.20
C GLN A 367 35.59 -30.51 7.80
N ILE A 368 35.28 -29.26 7.41
CA ILE A 368 36.29 -28.25 7.09
C ILE A 368 37.17 -27.96 8.32
N ARG A 369 36.58 -27.87 9.51
CA ARG A 369 37.33 -27.69 10.75
C ARG A 369 38.26 -28.87 11.05
N ASP A 370 37.75 -30.11 10.98
CA ASP A 370 38.54 -31.31 11.26
C ASP A 370 39.71 -31.47 10.25
N THR A 371 39.46 -31.13 8.98
CA THR A 371 40.51 -31.13 7.95
C THR A 371 41.55 -30.03 8.18
N ALA A 372 41.13 -28.84 8.63
CA ALA A 372 42.06 -27.78 9.00
C ALA A 372 42.91 -28.16 10.22
N GLU A 373 42.32 -28.78 11.24
CA GLU A 373 43.03 -29.27 12.43
C GLU A 373 44.07 -30.33 12.03
N ARG A 374 43.71 -31.32 11.19
CA ARG A 374 44.66 -32.32 10.67
C ARG A 374 45.78 -31.69 9.82
N LEU A 375 45.46 -30.68 9.03
CA LEU A 375 46.47 -29.99 8.21
C LEU A 375 47.45 -29.21 9.10
N ALA A 376 46.95 -28.56 10.16
CA ALA A 376 47.77 -27.85 11.14
C ALA A 376 48.73 -28.80 11.87
N GLU A 377 48.23 -29.95 12.33
CA GLU A 377 49.06 -30.99 12.96
C GLU A 377 50.17 -31.48 12.02
N ASN A 378 49.82 -31.81 10.77
CA ASN A 378 50.80 -32.22 9.76
C ASN A 378 51.83 -31.11 9.46
N TYR A 379 51.41 -29.85 9.47
CA TYR A 379 52.30 -28.72 9.24
C TYR A 379 53.32 -28.56 10.37
N GLU A 380 52.87 -28.66 11.63
CA GLU A 380 53.74 -28.62 12.81
C GLU A 380 54.78 -29.76 12.76
N ASP A 381 54.33 -30.97 12.46
CA ASP A 381 55.16 -32.16 12.25
C ASP A 381 56.26 -31.96 11.20
N ILE A 382 55.91 -31.33 10.07
CA ILE A 382 56.85 -31.03 8.98
C ILE A 382 57.81 -29.93 9.41
N CYS A 383 57.35 -28.89 10.09
CA CYS A 383 58.20 -27.81 10.61
C CYS A 383 59.26 -28.35 11.58
N ASP A 384 58.89 -29.26 12.49
CA ASP A 384 59.82 -29.90 13.41
C ASP A 384 60.85 -30.76 12.69
N LYS A 385 60.42 -31.57 11.71
CA LYS A 385 61.32 -32.37 10.87
C LYS A 385 62.28 -31.48 10.08
N GLN A 386 61.78 -30.37 9.51
CA GLN A 386 62.58 -29.40 8.79
C GLN A 386 63.61 -28.72 9.70
N SER A 387 63.22 -28.32 10.91
CA SER A 387 64.11 -27.76 11.92
C SER A 387 65.22 -28.74 12.33
N ALA A 388 64.88 -30.01 12.53
CA ALA A 388 65.84 -31.07 12.82
C ALA A 388 66.82 -31.32 11.65
N LEU A 389 66.32 -31.37 10.42
CA LEU A 389 67.15 -31.49 9.21
C LEU A 389 68.06 -30.27 9.03
N PHE A 390 67.54 -29.06 9.27
CA PHE A 390 68.31 -27.82 9.20
C PHE A 390 69.47 -27.82 10.20
N LYS A 391 69.22 -28.22 11.46
CA LYS A 391 70.28 -28.39 12.48
C LYS A 391 71.33 -29.42 12.06
N ARG A 392 70.91 -30.56 11.48
CA ARG A 392 71.84 -31.58 10.96
C ARG A 392 72.66 -31.05 9.79
N ALA A 393 72.06 -30.35 8.84
CA ALA A 393 72.76 -29.73 7.73
C ALA A 393 73.75 -28.67 8.22
N GLN A 394 73.36 -27.84 9.19
CA GLN A 394 74.24 -26.88 9.84
C GLN A 394 75.45 -27.56 10.50
N GLU A 395 75.25 -28.70 11.15
CA GLU A 395 76.34 -29.48 11.75
C GLU A 395 77.28 -30.08 10.70
N VAL A 396 76.74 -30.61 9.59
CA VAL A 396 77.55 -31.10 8.48
C VAL A 396 78.38 -29.97 7.86
N VAL A 397 77.77 -28.80 7.65
CA VAL A 397 78.47 -27.60 7.18
C VAL A 397 79.57 -27.22 8.17
N ARG A 398 79.27 -27.18 9.47
CA ARG A 398 80.25 -26.88 10.53
C ARG A 398 81.45 -27.85 10.48
N LEU A 399 81.20 -29.15 10.35
CA LEU A 399 82.24 -30.18 10.25
C LEU A 399 83.04 -30.07 8.94
N ALA A 400 82.41 -29.73 7.83
CA ALA A 400 83.08 -29.48 6.56
C ALA A 400 83.98 -28.23 6.64
N THR A 401 83.49 -27.14 7.24
CA THR A 401 84.25 -25.91 7.46
C THR A 401 85.46 -26.15 8.36
N LEU A 402 85.35 -27.00 9.39
CA LEU A 402 86.47 -27.37 10.26
C LEU A 402 87.64 -28.07 9.55
N ARG A 403 87.39 -28.67 8.37
CA ARG A 403 88.42 -29.34 7.56
C ARG A 403 89.05 -28.44 6.51
N LEU A 404 88.57 -27.20 6.35
CA LEU A 404 89.20 -26.22 5.48
C LEU A 404 90.52 -25.71 6.10
N PRO A 405 91.53 -25.36 5.29
CA PRO A 405 92.78 -24.78 5.78
C PRO A 405 92.48 -23.48 6.54
N LYS A 406 92.91 -23.40 7.80
CA LYS A 406 92.70 -22.22 8.65
C LYS A 406 93.58 -21.07 8.17
N GLY A 407 93.04 -19.84 8.22
CA GLY A 407 93.83 -18.61 8.08
C GLY A 407 93.46 -17.69 6.91
N SER A 408 92.25 -17.82 6.34
CA SER A 408 91.76 -16.84 5.35
C SER A 408 91.38 -15.52 6.04
N PHE A 409 91.62 -14.39 5.36
CA PHE A 409 91.15 -13.06 5.80
C PHE A 409 89.64 -13.03 6.12
N SER A 410 88.84 -13.82 5.39
CA SER A 410 87.40 -13.97 5.63
C SER A 410 87.07 -14.68 6.95
N GLU A 411 87.93 -15.58 7.43
CA GLU A 411 87.75 -16.34 8.67
C GLU A 411 88.05 -15.47 9.89
N ASN A 412 89.10 -14.65 9.84
CA ASN A 412 89.38 -13.64 10.88
C ASN A 412 88.25 -12.62 10.99
N LYS A 413 87.71 -12.13 9.85
CA LYS A 413 86.56 -11.22 9.85
C LYS A 413 85.30 -11.88 10.44
N PHE A 414 85.11 -13.18 10.21
CA PHE A 414 84.02 -13.95 10.79
C PHE A 414 84.22 -14.20 12.29
N ALA A 415 85.45 -14.45 12.74
CA ALA A 415 85.81 -14.57 14.15
C ALA A 415 85.56 -13.26 14.92
N ASP A 416 85.99 -12.12 14.36
CA ASP A 416 85.68 -10.79 14.91
C ASP A 416 84.16 -10.56 15.01
N MET A 417 83.41 -11.03 14.00
CA MET A 417 81.95 -10.93 14.00
C MET A 417 81.32 -11.84 15.06
N ILE A 418 81.82 -13.06 15.25
CA ILE A 418 81.40 -13.97 16.33
C ILE A 418 81.71 -13.36 17.69
N GLU A 419 82.87 -12.73 17.89
CA GLU A 419 83.22 -12.09 19.16
C GLU A 419 82.29 -10.90 19.45
N LYS A 420 82.02 -10.08 18.44
CA LYS A 420 81.02 -8.99 18.55
C LYS A 420 79.63 -9.52 18.89
N ILE A 421 79.18 -10.59 18.22
CA ILE A 421 77.89 -11.25 18.50
C ILE A 421 77.90 -11.86 19.91
N GLY A 422 78.99 -12.48 20.35
CA GLY A 422 79.12 -13.08 21.67
C GLY A 422 79.07 -12.03 22.77
N ASN A 423 79.75 -10.90 22.59
CA ASN A 423 79.68 -9.77 23.50
C ASN A 423 78.28 -9.16 23.55
N ALA A 424 77.64 -8.98 22.39
CA ALA A 424 76.24 -8.53 22.30
C ALA A 424 75.27 -9.53 22.96
N THR A 425 75.50 -10.84 22.81
CA THR A 425 74.67 -11.91 23.41
C THR A 425 74.79 -11.91 24.93
N ARG A 426 75.99 -11.79 25.49
CA ARG A 426 76.18 -11.68 26.95
C ARG A 426 75.57 -10.40 27.54
N GLN A 427 75.55 -9.32 26.76
CA GLN A 427 74.86 -8.10 27.15
C GLN A 427 73.34 -8.29 27.10
N LEU A 428 72.82 -8.97 26.07
CA LEU A 428 71.41 -9.29 25.95
C LEU A 428 70.95 -10.23 27.06
N GLU A 429 71.76 -11.24 27.42
CA GLU A 429 71.51 -12.17 28.53
C GLU A 429 71.38 -11.42 29.86
N ARG A 430 72.32 -10.50 30.15
CA ARG A 430 72.21 -9.62 31.32
C ARG A 430 70.93 -8.76 31.30
N ASN A 431 70.54 -8.25 30.13
CA ASN A 431 69.31 -7.46 30.00
C ASN A 431 68.06 -8.34 30.20
N VAL A 432 68.07 -9.58 29.72
CA VAL A 432 66.98 -10.56 29.91
C VAL A 432 66.85 -10.94 31.38
N ASP A 433 67.95 -11.17 32.09
CA ASP A 433 67.92 -11.48 33.51
C ASP A 433 67.40 -10.30 34.34
N GLN A 434 67.83 -9.08 34.01
CA GLN A 434 67.25 -7.87 34.60
C GLN A 434 65.77 -7.73 34.30
N ALA A 435 65.32 -8.05 33.07
CA ALA A 435 63.91 -8.02 32.70
C ALA A 435 63.10 -9.09 33.46
N LYS A 436 63.61 -10.31 33.60
CA LYS A 436 62.97 -11.38 34.39
C LYS A 436 62.83 -10.98 35.86
N GLN A 437 63.87 -10.39 36.45
CA GLN A 437 63.81 -9.87 37.81
C GLN A 437 62.76 -8.76 37.95
N LYS A 438 62.69 -7.83 36.98
CA LYS A 438 61.66 -6.79 36.94
C LYS A 438 60.25 -7.35 36.79
N ILE A 439 60.04 -8.33 35.91
CA ILE A 439 58.74 -9.00 35.73
C ILE A 439 58.33 -9.68 37.03
N THR A 440 59.24 -10.43 37.67
CA THR A 440 58.96 -11.12 38.94
C THR A 440 58.59 -10.11 40.03
N ALA A 441 59.33 -9.01 40.14
CA ALA A 441 59.03 -7.95 41.10
C ALA A 441 57.67 -7.27 40.81
N GLN A 442 57.36 -7.00 39.54
CA GLN A 442 56.07 -6.45 39.12
C GLN A 442 54.92 -7.42 39.38
N GLN A 443 55.11 -8.71 39.15
CA GLN A 443 54.09 -9.73 39.36
C GLN A 443 53.73 -9.85 40.85
N VAL A 444 54.74 -9.81 41.74
CA VAL A 444 54.51 -9.73 43.20
C VAL A 444 53.76 -8.45 43.57
N GLN A 445 54.10 -7.30 42.98
CA GLN A 445 53.35 -6.05 43.21
C GLN A 445 51.91 -6.11 42.68
N VAL A 446 51.68 -6.71 41.51
CA VAL A 446 50.35 -6.88 40.91
C VAL A 446 49.50 -7.80 41.79
N GLU A 447 50.04 -8.93 42.26
CA GLU A 447 49.33 -9.83 43.17
C GLU A 447 48.98 -9.16 44.51
N GLN A 448 49.90 -8.36 45.07
CA GLN A 448 49.63 -7.59 46.28
C GLN A 448 48.52 -6.54 46.07
N LYS A 449 48.57 -5.82 44.94
CA LYS A 449 47.53 -4.83 44.57
C LYS A 449 46.19 -5.49 44.27
N GLN A 450 46.16 -6.62 43.57
CA GLN A 450 44.95 -7.40 43.29
C GLN A 450 44.32 -7.95 44.57
N LYS A 451 45.12 -8.42 45.54
CA LYS A 451 44.62 -8.82 46.86
C LYS A 451 44.01 -7.64 47.63
N ALA A 452 44.55 -6.43 47.47
CA ALA A 452 44.03 -5.21 48.08
C ALA A 452 42.79 -4.62 47.35
N GLN A 453 42.55 -4.97 46.08
CA GLN A 453 41.48 -4.41 45.24
C GLN A 453 40.21 -5.28 45.12
N LYS A 454 40.04 -6.30 45.99
CA LYS A 454 38.99 -7.33 45.91
C LYS A 454 37.51 -6.87 45.84
N GLU A 455 37.20 -5.58 45.77
CA GLU A 455 35.81 -5.07 45.81
C GLU A 455 35.35 -4.18 44.64
N ARG A 456 36.11 -4.03 43.55
CA ARG A 456 35.58 -3.34 42.34
C ARG A 456 35.67 -4.20 41.10
N ILE A 457 34.74 -5.15 40.96
CA ILE A 457 34.41 -5.73 39.66
C ILE A 457 33.56 -4.70 38.92
N VAL A 458 34.22 -3.82 38.16
CA VAL A 458 33.53 -3.01 37.15
C VAL A 458 33.34 -3.91 35.93
N ALA A 459 32.22 -4.65 35.90
CA ALA A 459 31.85 -5.41 34.72
C ALA A 459 31.43 -4.44 33.60
N LEU A 460 32.01 -4.60 32.41
CA LEU A 460 31.59 -3.83 31.24
C LEU A 460 30.14 -4.23 30.89
N PRO A 461 29.22 -3.28 30.66
CA PRO A 461 27.89 -3.59 30.17
C PRO A 461 27.95 -4.36 28.84
N THR A 462 27.18 -5.44 28.71
CA THR A 462 27.18 -6.34 27.53
C THR A 462 26.98 -5.60 26.20
N LYS A 463 26.12 -4.57 26.17
CA LYS A 463 25.93 -3.74 24.97
C LYS A 463 27.18 -2.96 24.55
N GLN A 464 27.98 -2.48 25.52
CA GLN A 464 29.25 -1.80 25.21
C GLN A 464 30.30 -2.80 24.73
N GLU A 465 30.30 -4.02 25.28
CA GLU A 465 31.16 -5.10 24.82
C GLU A 465 30.89 -5.47 23.36
N ASP A 466 29.61 -5.57 22.96
CA ASP A 466 29.23 -5.87 21.57
C ASP A 466 29.63 -4.75 20.61
N ILE A 467 29.45 -3.48 20.99
CA ILE A 467 29.90 -2.32 20.20
C ILE A 467 31.42 -2.33 20.06
N ILE A 468 32.16 -2.60 21.14
CA ILE A 468 33.62 -2.67 21.10
C ILE A 468 34.08 -3.81 20.20
N LYS A 469 33.44 -4.99 20.26
CA LYS A 469 33.73 -6.12 19.37
C LYS A 469 33.47 -5.77 17.90
N GLN A 470 32.37 -5.06 17.62
CA GLN A 470 32.07 -4.61 16.27
C GLN A 470 33.11 -3.63 15.75
N ILE A 471 33.48 -2.60 16.53
CA ILE A 471 34.51 -1.63 16.15
C ILE A 471 35.85 -2.32 15.93
N ILE A 472 36.22 -3.26 16.80
CA ILE A 472 37.46 -4.04 16.62
C ILE A 472 37.38 -4.88 15.34
N GLY A 473 36.24 -5.49 15.03
CA GLY A 473 36.02 -6.24 13.78
C GLY A 473 36.15 -5.37 12.53
N GLU A 474 35.60 -4.16 12.58
CA GLU A 474 35.73 -3.16 11.51
C GLU A 474 37.19 -2.67 11.37
N MET A 475 37.90 -2.46 12.48
CA MET A 475 39.32 -2.11 12.44
C MET A 475 40.17 -3.26 11.88
N TYR A 476 39.85 -4.52 12.20
CA TYR A 476 40.54 -5.69 11.63
C TYR A 476 40.39 -5.76 10.12
N THR A 477 39.18 -5.55 9.61
CA THR A 477 38.93 -5.55 8.15
C THR A 477 39.60 -4.36 7.46
N GLN A 478 39.65 -3.19 8.09
CA GLN A 478 40.42 -2.04 7.58
C GLN A 478 41.93 -2.31 7.55
N ILE A 479 42.50 -2.88 8.62
CA ILE A 479 43.92 -3.25 8.68
C ILE A 479 44.24 -4.31 7.63
N GLU A 480 43.40 -5.32 7.46
CA GLU A 480 43.57 -6.35 6.43
C GLU A 480 43.54 -5.72 5.02
N GLY A 481 42.61 -4.80 4.77
CA GLY A 481 42.58 -3.97 3.56
C GLY A 481 43.90 -3.24 3.32
N CYS A 482 44.37 -2.46 4.31
CA CYS A 482 45.65 -1.75 4.22
C CYS A 482 46.84 -2.70 3.99
N VAL A 483 46.87 -3.86 4.65
CA VAL A 483 47.92 -4.87 4.45
C VAL A 483 47.88 -5.42 3.03
N THR A 484 46.70 -5.70 2.47
CA THR A 484 46.58 -6.13 1.08
C THR A 484 47.03 -5.06 0.09
N ASP A 485 46.74 -3.78 0.37
CA ASP A 485 47.16 -2.67 -0.49
C ASP A 485 48.67 -2.42 -0.41
N VAL A 486 49.27 -2.53 0.79
CA VAL A 486 50.73 -2.49 0.95
C VAL A 486 51.41 -3.66 0.23
N LYS A 487 50.84 -4.87 0.30
CA LYS A 487 51.35 -6.03 -0.46
C LYS A 487 51.24 -5.81 -1.97
N LYS A 488 50.13 -5.26 -2.46
CA LYS A 488 49.97 -4.89 -3.87
C LYS A 488 51.00 -3.84 -4.28
N MET A 489 51.16 -2.75 -3.52
CA MET A 489 52.17 -1.72 -3.78
C MET A 489 53.60 -2.29 -3.76
N SER A 490 53.94 -3.13 -2.78
CA SER A 490 55.25 -3.79 -2.73
C SER A 490 55.47 -4.74 -3.91
N SER A 491 54.44 -5.43 -4.38
CA SER A 491 54.53 -6.29 -5.57
C SER A 491 54.73 -5.48 -6.85
N VAL A 492 54.12 -4.29 -6.95
CA VAL A 492 54.29 -3.36 -8.07
C VAL A 492 55.69 -2.72 -8.05
N LEU A 493 56.20 -2.37 -6.87
CA LEU A 493 57.55 -1.80 -6.69
C LEU A 493 58.68 -2.82 -6.90
N ASN A 494 58.46 -4.11 -6.57
CA ASN A 494 59.43 -5.19 -6.81
C ASN A 494 59.43 -5.73 -8.26
N MET A 495 58.67 -5.11 -9.18
CA MET A 495 58.71 -5.40 -10.64
C MET A 495 59.62 -4.44 -11.44
N THR A 496 60.45 -3.66 -10.76
CA THR A 496 61.65 -3.00 -11.29
C THR A 496 62.87 -3.57 -10.60
#